data_AF-A0AAJ6JKV6-F1
#
_entry.id   AF-A0AAJ6JKV6-F1
#
_cell.length_a   1.000
_cell.length_b   1.000
_cell.length_c   1.000
_cell.angle_alpha   90.00
_cell.angle_beta   90.00
_cell.angle_gamma   90.00
#
_symmetry.space_group_name_H-M   'P 1'
#
loop_
_entity.id
_entity.type
_entity.pdbx_description
1 polymer ?
#
loop_
_entity_poly.entity_id
_entity_poly.type
_entity_poly.pdbx_seq_one_letter_code
_entity_poly.pdbx_strand_id
1 'polypeptide(L)'
;MRRLTSAILVLGTLGGFAPASAQTYDPGYPVCMHVYGEKIGDRIDCVFTSFAQCAATASSLPATCLVNPYYAGARRLPLPRSHRPRNW
;
A
#
# COMPACT_ATOMS: atom_id res chain seq x y z
N MET A 1 8.36 37.75 -34.19
CA MET A 1 7.24 36.80 -34.38
C MET A 1 7.46 35.59 -33.49
N ARG A 2 6.38 35.09 -32.90
CA ARG A 2 6.25 34.44 -31.58
C ARG A 2 7.03 33.11 -31.45
N ARG A 3 7.97 33.02 -30.50
CA ARG A 3 8.65 31.77 -30.10
C ARG A 3 7.65 30.89 -29.35
N LEU A 4 7.30 29.74 -29.90
CA LEU A 4 6.43 28.76 -29.25
C LEU A 4 7.33 27.72 -28.55
N THR A 5 7.76 28.02 -27.33
CA THR A 5 8.41 27.05 -26.44
C THR A 5 7.33 26.13 -25.87
N SER A 6 7.14 24.97 -26.50
CA SER A 6 6.22 23.94 -26.03
C SER A 6 6.86 23.22 -24.83
N ALA A 7 6.38 23.51 -23.62
CA ALA A 7 6.81 22.82 -22.41
C ALA A 7 6.17 21.42 -22.37
N ILE A 8 6.99 20.38 -22.55
CA ILE A 8 6.55 18.99 -22.43
C ILE A 8 6.51 18.64 -20.93
N LEU A 9 5.30 18.47 -20.38
CA LEU A 9 5.11 17.92 -19.04
C LEU A 9 5.51 16.44 -19.04
N VAL A 10 6.57 16.10 -18.30
CA VAL A 10 6.97 14.72 -18.04
C VAL A 10 5.99 14.12 -17.04
N LEU A 11 5.14 13.21 -17.49
CA LEU A 11 4.35 12.35 -16.63
C LEU A 11 5.26 11.26 -16.05
N GLY A 12 5.74 11.48 -14.84
CA GLY A 12 6.47 10.46 -14.08
C GLY A 12 5.52 9.35 -13.62
N THR A 13 5.43 8.26 -14.38
CA THR A 13 4.73 7.05 -13.94
C THR A 13 5.64 6.24 -13.03
N LEU A 14 5.60 6.51 -11.72
CA LEU A 14 6.08 5.56 -10.72
C LEU A 14 5.00 4.49 -10.50
N GLY A 15 4.83 3.63 -11.51
CA GLY A 15 4.05 2.41 -11.38
C GLY A 15 4.93 1.35 -10.73
N GLY A 16 4.91 1.28 -9.40
CA GLY A 16 5.47 0.13 -8.68
C GLY A 16 4.70 -1.11 -9.11
N PHE A 17 5.37 -2.02 -9.82
CA PHE A 17 4.84 -3.36 -10.07
C PHE A 17 4.68 -4.06 -8.70
N ALA A 18 3.45 -4.13 -8.21
CA ALA A 18 3.11 -4.93 -7.05
C ALA A 18 3.33 -6.42 -7.35
N PRO A 19 3.78 -7.23 -6.38
CA PRO A 19 4.10 -8.63 -6.58
C PRO A 19 2.86 -9.41 -7.06
N ALA A 20 3.08 -10.25 -8.06
CA ALA A 20 2.08 -11.15 -8.61
C ALA A 20 1.58 -12.13 -7.54
N SER A 21 0.27 -12.09 -7.28
CA SER A 21 -0.59 -13.26 -7.07
C SER A 21 -0.03 -14.37 -6.16
N ALA A 22 0.32 -14.08 -4.91
CA ALA A 22 0.54 -15.13 -3.90
C ALA A 22 0.37 -14.66 -2.45
N GLN A 23 0.46 -13.36 -2.19
CA GLN A 23 0.33 -12.77 -0.86
C GLN A 23 -0.69 -11.62 -0.94
N THR A 24 -1.97 -11.97 -0.95
CA THR A 24 -3.10 -11.03 -0.83
C THR A 24 -2.90 -10.05 0.34
N TYR A 25 -2.27 -10.53 1.41
CA TYR A 25 -1.95 -9.79 2.63
C TYR A 25 -0.44 -9.70 2.85
N ASP A 26 0.12 -8.52 2.64
CA ASP A 26 1.52 -8.22 2.96
C ASP A 26 1.59 -7.54 4.34
N PRO A 27 2.33 -8.10 5.32
CA PRO A 27 2.40 -7.55 6.68
C PRO A 27 3.09 -6.17 6.78
N GLY A 28 3.72 -5.70 5.70
CA GLY A 28 4.32 -4.38 5.57
C GLY A 28 3.34 -3.26 5.22
N TYR A 29 2.13 -3.59 4.77
CA TYR A 29 1.14 -2.59 4.34
C TYR A 29 -0.06 -2.55 5.28
N PRO A 30 -0.38 -1.40 5.90
CA PRO A 30 -1.49 -1.26 6.86
C PRO A 30 -2.88 -1.24 6.21
N VAL A 31 -2.99 -1.01 4.90
CA VAL A 31 -4.27 -0.80 4.22
C VAL A 31 -4.41 -1.74 3.02
N CYS A 32 -5.61 -2.30 2.87
CA CYS A 32 -6.02 -3.17 1.78
C CYS A 32 -7.16 -2.54 0.98
N MET A 33 -7.22 -2.84 -0.32
CA MET A 33 -8.33 -2.49 -1.20
C MET A 33 -9.08 -3.75 -1.60
N HIS A 34 -10.37 -3.81 -1.31
CA HIS A 34 -11.28 -4.88 -1.72
C HIS A 34 -12.06 -4.41 -2.94
N VAL A 35 -11.74 -4.96 -4.10
CA VAL A 35 -12.48 -4.71 -5.35
C VAL A 35 -13.55 -5.78 -5.51
N TYR A 36 -14.78 -5.38 -5.80
CA TYR A 36 -15.92 -6.27 -5.96
C TYR A 36 -16.72 -5.93 -7.21
N GLY A 37 -17.29 -6.93 -7.87
CA GLY A 37 -18.24 -6.70 -8.95
C GLY A 37 -18.32 -7.86 -9.94
N GLU A 38 -19.51 -8.07 -10.51
CA GLU A 38 -19.79 -9.25 -11.35
C GLU A 38 -18.85 -9.41 -12.54
N LYS A 39 -18.39 -8.30 -13.13
CA LYS A 39 -17.48 -8.31 -14.29
C LYS A 39 -15.99 -8.29 -13.93
N ILE A 40 -15.63 -7.85 -12.72
CA ILE A 40 -14.24 -7.59 -12.29
C ILE A 40 -13.76 -8.67 -11.30
N GLY A 41 -14.69 -9.38 -10.68
CA GLY A 41 -14.44 -10.38 -9.65
C GLY A 41 -14.32 -9.75 -8.27
N ASP A 42 -14.06 -10.62 -7.29
CA ASP A 42 -13.68 -10.25 -5.93
C ASP A 42 -12.16 -10.43 -5.79
N ARG A 43 -11.47 -9.38 -5.36
CA ARG A 43 -10.04 -9.42 -5.05
C ARG A 43 -9.68 -8.43 -3.95
N ILE A 44 -8.64 -8.78 -3.19
CA ILE A 44 -8.10 -7.95 -2.13
C ILE A 44 -6.62 -7.65 -2.44
N ASP A 45 -6.27 -6.36 -2.41
CA ASP A 45 -4.94 -5.85 -2.69
C ASP A 45 -4.39 -5.09 -1.47
N CYS A 46 -3.51 -5.71 -0.68
CA CYS A 46 -2.88 -5.10 0.50
C CYS A 46 -1.51 -4.50 0.18
N VAL A 47 -1.49 -3.45 -0.64
CA VAL A 47 -0.27 -2.76 -1.09
C VAL A 47 -0.26 -1.27 -0.73
N PHE A 48 -1.19 -0.83 0.12
CA PHE A 48 -1.38 0.57 0.45
C PHE A 48 -0.82 0.92 1.82
N THR A 49 -0.13 2.06 1.89
CA THR A 49 0.44 2.58 3.14
C THR A 49 -0.51 3.51 3.89
N SER A 50 -1.56 3.98 3.23
CA SER A 50 -2.56 4.89 3.81
C SER A 50 -3.93 4.76 3.14
N PHE A 51 -4.98 5.15 3.88
CA PHE A 51 -6.34 5.21 3.35
C PHE A 51 -6.49 6.23 2.22
N ALA A 52 -5.76 7.35 2.26
CA ALA A 52 -5.78 8.34 1.18
C ALA A 52 -5.26 7.75 -0.14
N GLN A 53 -4.18 6.97 -0.08
CA GLN A 53 -3.61 6.29 -1.25
C GLN A 53 -4.56 5.22 -1.80
N CYS A 54 -5.20 4.46 -0.89
CA CYS A 54 -6.21 3.49 -1.28
C CYS A 54 -7.45 4.17 -1.90
N ALA A 55 -7.98 5.23 -1.29
CA ALA A 55 -9.16 5.96 -1.78
C ALA A 55 -8.93 6.60 -3.16
N ALA A 56 -7.72 7.13 -3.40
CA ALA A 56 -7.34 7.64 -4.71
C ALA A 56 -7.44 6.55 -5.79
N THR A 57 -7.02 5.32 -5.48
CA THR A 57 -7.07 4.18 -6.41
C THR A 57 -8.48 3.58 -6.51
N ALA A 58 -9.20 3.50 -5.39
CA ALA A 58 -10.56 3.01 -5.32
C ALA A 58 -11.56 3.92 -6.07
N SER A 59 -11.25 5.21 -6.26
CA SER A 59 -12.15 6.16 -6.94
C SER A 59 -12.55 5.75 -8.36
N SER A 60 -11.77 4.91 -9.03
CA SER A 60 -12.05 4.42 -10.39
C SER A 60 -12.59 2.98 -10.45
N LEU A 61 -12.82 2.34 -9.30
CA LEU A 61 -13.20 0.93 -9.21
C LEU A 61 -14.37 0.77 -8.22
N PRO A 62 -15.22 -0.25 -8.39
CA PRO A 62 -16.10 -0.69 -7.31
C PRO A 62 -15.26 -1.34 -6.21
N ALA A 63 -14.68 -0.51 -5.33
CA ALA A 63 -13.73 -0.95 -4.33
C ALA A 63 -13.90 -0.24 -2.98
N THR A 64 -13.53 -0.95 -1.91
CA THR A 64 -13.56 -0.46 -0.53
C THR A 64 -12.18 -0.58 0.11
N CYS A 65 -11.79 0.40 0.92
CA CYS A 65 -10.55 0.37 1.67
C CYS A 65 -10.77 -0.21 3.08
N LEU A 66 -9.89 -1.11 3.50
CA LEU A 66 -9.97 -1.87 4.74
C LEU A 66 -8.62 -1.82 5.47
N VAL A 67 -8.62 -2.01 6.79
CA VAL A 67 -7.38 -2.20 7.56
C VAL A 67 -6.84 -3.60 7.32
N ASN A 68 -5.52 -3.74 7.11
CA ASN A 68 -4.87 -5.04 7.02
C ASN A 68 -4.75 -5.68 8.41
N PRO A 69 -5.44 -6.80 8.70
CA PRO A 69 -5.33 -7.46 9.99
C PRO A 69 -3.95 -8.09 10.24
N TYR A 70 -3.15 -8.31 9.19
CA TYR A 70 -1.82 -8.90 9.28
C TYR A 70 -0.69 -7.86 9.36
N TYR A 71 -1.01 -6.57 9.47
CA TYR A 71 -0.01 -5.52 9.52
C TYR A 71 0.91 -5.64 10.75
N ALA A 72 2.19 -5.97 10.50
CA ALA A 72 3.19 -6.20 11.53
C ALA A 72 3.90 -4.92 12.01
N GLY A 73 3.54 -3.75 11.45
CA GLY A 73 4.22 -2.47 11.74
C GLY A 73 4.21 -2.06 13.22
N ALA A 74 3.23 -2.53 14.00
CA ALA A 74 3.19 -2.28 15.45
C ALA A 74 4.17 -3.14 16.26
N ARG A 75 4.65 -4.28 15.71
CA ARG A 75 5.49 -5.24 16.45
C ARG A 75 6.99 -4.91 16.42
N ARG A 76 7.38 -3.80 15.77
CA ARG A 76 8.77 -3.32 15.78
C ARG A 76 9.10 -2.39 16.96
N LEU A 77 8.30 -2.37 18.03
CA LEU A 77 8.84 -1.87 19.29
C LEU A 77 9.93 -2.86 19.73
N PRO A 78 11.20 -2.45 19.84
CA PRO A 78 12.23 -3.31 20.39
C PRO A 78 11.73 -3.72 21.77
N LEU A 79 11.50 -5.03 21.98
CA LEU A 79 11.24 -5.55 23.31
C LEU A 79 12.32 -4.96 24.23
N PRO A 80 11.96 -4.39 25.41
CA PRO A 80 12.94 -3.89 26.35
C PRO A 80 13.96 -5.01 26.57
N ARG A 81 15.21 -4.76 26.18
CA ARG A 81 16.31 -5.69 26.40
C ARG A 81 16.32 -5.90 27.91
N SER A 82 15.85 -7.05 28.38
CA SER A 82 16.01 -7.48 29.76
C SER A 82 17.52 -7.50 30.01
N HIS A 83 18.04 -6.41 30.58
CA HIS A 83 19.37 -6.39 31.16
C HIS A 83 19.38 -7.44 32.27
N ARG A 84 19.73 -8.68 31.93
CA ARG A 84 20.14 -9.65 32.94
C ARG A 84 21.37 -9.02 33.61
N PRO A 85 21.32 -8.68 34.90
CA PRO A 85 22.53 -8.33 35.61
C PRO A 85 23.44 -9.56 35.53
N ARG A 86 24.65 -9.40 35.02
CA ARG A 86 25.71 -10.39 35.24
C ARG A 86 26.03 -10.35 36.72
N ASN A 87 25.46 -11.27 37.48
CA ASN A 87 25.90 -11.58 38.81
C ASN A 87 27.17 -12.46 38.73
N TRP A 88 28.12 -12.06 39.57
CA TRP A 88 29.49 -12.55 39.74
C TRP A 88 29.56 -14.00 40.19
#